data_AF-A0AAV4ZTX8-F1
#
_entry.id   AF-A0AAV4ZTX8-F1
#
_cell.length_a   1.000
_cell.length_b   1.000
_cell.length_c   1.000
_cell.angle_alpha   90.00
_cell.angle_beta   90.00
_cell.angle_gamma   90.00
#
_symmetry.space_group_name_H-M   'P 1'
#
loop_
_entity.id
_entity.type
_entity.pdbx_description
1 polymer ?
#
loop_
_entity_poly.entity_id
_entity_poly.type
_entity_poly.pdbx_seq_one_letter_code
_entity_poly.pdbx_strand_id
1 'polypeptide(L)'
;MSEPAALLEADDVRLLVEIGFSALSRGLLAPAETIFAGVEAARPGSEAAGIGRALARLHGGAVDEAVGILRALPPSDAARAFLGLAVSRTGDRAEARAILAEVAQSAPGTPPAAMAQDLLAALA
;
A
#
# COMPACT_ATOMS: atom_id res chain seq x y z
N MET A 1 4.84 11.09 38.74
CA MET A 1 5.65 11.21 37.51
C MET A 1 4.66 11.05 36.36
N SER A 2 4.47 12.08 35.54
CA SER A 2 3.59 11.98 34.36
C SER A 2 4.28 11.11 33.32
N GLU A 3 3.58 10.12 32.77
CA GLU A 3 4.02 9.44 31.54
C GLU A 3 4.21 10.50 30.44
N PRO A 4 5.25 10.38 29.60
CA PRO A 4 5.37 11.24 28.45
C PRO A 4 4.14 10.99 27.57
N ALA A 5 3.31 12.01 27.37
CA ALA A 5 2.22 11.95 26.41
C ALA A 5 2.80 11.48 25.07
N ALA A 6 2.18 10.47 24.45
CA ALA A 6 2.57 10.05 23.11
C ALA A 6 2.55 11.30 22.21
N LEU A 7 3.67 11.60 21.56
CA LEU A 7 3.83 12.83 20.79
C LEU A 7 2.87 12.92 19.59
N LEU A 8 2.31 11.77 19.18
CA LEU A 8 1.31 11.62 18.13
C LEU A 8 0.25 10.63 18.61
N GLU A 9 -1.01 11.01 18.46
CA GLU A 9 -2.15 10.15 18.75
C GLU A 9 -2.55 9.32 17.51
N ALA A 10 -3.47 8.37 17.69
CA ALA A 10 -3.92 7.50 16.58
C ALA A 10 -4.54 8.32 15.43
N ASP A 11 -5.25 9.39 15.76
CA ASP A 11 -5.85 10.28 14.77
C ASP A 11 -4.80 11.09 13.99
N ASP A 12 -3.70 11.49 14.63
CA ASP A 12 -2.57 12.15 13.94
C ASP A 12 -1.90 11.20 12.95
N VAL A 13 -1.67 9.95 13.35
CA VAL A 13 -1.09 8.93 12.47
C VAL A 13 -2.01 8.65 11.29
N ARG A 14 -3.33 8.59 11.52
CA ARG A 14 -4.31 8.44 10.45
C ARG A 14 -4.29 9.63 9.50
N LEU A 15 -4.24 10.86 10.02
CA LEU A 15 -4.16 12.07 9.20
C LEU A 15 -2.88 12.08 8.34
N LEU A 16 -1.74 11.69 8.91
CA LEU A 16 -0.49 11.55 8.15
C LEU A 16 -0.63 10.54 7.00
N VAL A 17 -1.29 9.40 7.22
CA VAL A 17 -1.57 8.43 6.17
C VAL A 17 -2.42 9.04 5.05
N GLU A 18 -3.50 9.76 5.40
CA GLU A 18 -4.37 10.43 4.42
C GLU A 18 -3.61 11.50 3.60
N ILE A 19 -2.73 12.27 4.24
CA ILE A 19 -1.85 13.25 3.57
C ILE A 19 -0.84 12.54 2.67
N GLY A 20 -0.26 11.42 3.11
CA GLY A 20 0.69 10.62 2.33
C GLY A 20 0.08 10.09 1.03
N PHE A 21 -1.14 9.54 1.09
CA PHE A 21 -1.86 9.11 -0.11
C PHE A 21 -2.26 10.30 -1.00
N SER A 22 -2.59 11.45 -0.42
CA SER A 22 -2.86 12.69 -1.16
C SER A 22 -1.61 13.24 -1.86
N ALA A 23 -0.43 13.05 -1.29
CA ALA A 23 0.84 13.38 -1.93
C ALA A 23 1.12 12.46 -3.13
N LEU A 24 0.88 11.14 -2.98
CA LEU A 24 1.04 10.17 -4.07
C LEU A 24 0.13 10.49 -5.27
N SER A 25 -1.15 10.79 -5.04
CA SER A 25 -2.10 11.12 -6.12
C SER A 25 -1.71 12.36 -6.93
N ARG A 26 -0.87 13.22 -6.35
CA ARG A 26 -0.31 14.43 -6.98
C ARG A 26 1.11 14.23 -7.53
N GLY A 27 1.65 13.01 -7.49
CA GLY A 27 3.00 12.69 -7.94
C GLY A 27 4.10 13.25 -7.03
N LEU A 28 3.77 13.68 -5.82
CA LEU A 28 4.72 14.23 -4.85
C LEU A 28 5.46 13.10 -4.12
N LEU A 29 6.32 12.38 -4.84
CA LEU A 29 6.93 11.12 -4.36
C LEU A 29 7.85 11.32 -3.15
N ALA A 30 8.73 12.32 -3.18
CA ALA A 30 9.64 12.60 -2.05
C ALA A 30 8.90 13.05 -0.77
N PRO A 31 7.89 13.94 -0.85
CA PRO A 31 7.01 14.21 0.28
C PRO A 31 6.28 12.96 0.78
N ALA A 32 5.71 12.15 -0.11
CA ALA A 32 5.01 10.92 0.27
C ALA A 32 5.92 9.94 1.02
N GLU A 33 7.14 9.70 0.52
CA GLU A 33 8.12 8.82 1.19
C GLU A 33 8.47 9.34 2.58
N THR A 34 8.70 10.66 2.73
CA THR A 34 8.97 11.28 4.02
C THR A 34 7.80 11.08 5.00
N ILE A 35 6.57 11.27 4.53
CA ILE A 35 5.36 11.11 5.36
C ILE A 35 5.22 9.65 5.82
N PHE A 36 5.32 8.68 4.91
CA PHE A 36 5.16 7.27 5.29
C PHE A 36 6.32 6.74 6.13
N ALA A 37 7.53 7.28 5.98
CA ALA A 37 8.64 7.02 6.91
C ALA A 37 8.31 7.56 8.31
N GLY A 38 7.69 8.73 8.41
CA GLY A 38 7.18 9.29 9.67
C GLY A 38 6.09 8.42 10.31
N VAL A 39 5.12 7.93 9.51
CA VAL A 39 4.07 7.01 9.97
C VAL A 39 4.68 5.72 10.51
N GLU A 40 5.65 5.13 9.81
CA GLU A 40 6.34 3.92 10.26
C GLU A 40 7.14 4.15 11.54
N ALA A 41 7.81 5.30 11.68
CA ALA A 41 8.53 5.64 12.91
C ALA A 41 7.58 5.86 14.10
N ALA A 42 6.41 6.46 13.86
CA ALA A 42 5.38 6.67 14.89
C ALA A 42 4.65 5.37 15.26
N ARG A 43 4.44 4.48 14.28
CA ARG A 43 3.77 3.20 14.43
C ARG A 43 4.46 2.12 13.59
N PRO A 44 5.49 1.45 14.14
CA PRO A 44 6.19 0.39 13.44
C PRO A 44 5.26 -0.75 13.02
N GLY A 45 5.47 -1.27 11.81
CA GLY A 45 4.62 -2.31 11.22
C GLY A 45 3.26 -1.80 10.73
N SER A 46 3.11 -0.50 10.50
CA SER A 46 1.89 0.08 9.95
C SER A 46 1.70 -0.41 8.51
N GLU A 47 0.65 -1.20 8.28
CA GLU A 47 0.29 -1.67 6.94
C GLU A 47 0.15 -0.51 5.95
N ALA A 48 -0.50 0.57 6.35
CA ALA A 48 -0.71 1.74 5.50
C ALA A 48 0.62 2.43 5.14
N ALA A 49 1.59 2.48 6.06
CA ALA A 49 2.92 3.00 5.76
C ALA A 49 3.66 2.11 4.76
N GLY A 50 3.58 0.79 4.95
CA GLY A 50 4.14 -0.20 4.04
C GLY A 50 3.59 -0.09 2.62
N ILE A 51 2.25 -0.06 2.49
CA ILE A 51 1.56 0.11 1.21
C ILE A 51 1.93 1.45 0.57
N GLY A 52 1.91 2.54 1.34
CA GLY A 52 2.25 3.87 0.85
C GLY A 52 3.66 3.97 0.28
N ARG A 53 4.65 3.41 0.98
CA ARG A 53 6.04 3.32 0.51
C ARG A 53 6.17 2.47 -0.76
N ALA A 54 5.51 1.32 -0.82
CA ALA A 54 5.51 0.50 -2.02
C ALA A 54 4.92 1.26 -3.23
N LEU A 55 3.83 2.00 -3.04
CA LEU A 55 3.26 2.83 -4.09
C LEU A 55 4.19 3.98 -4.50
N ALA A 56 4.92 4.60 -3.57
CA ALA A 56 5.92 5.61 -3.91
C ALA A 56 7.02 5.04 -4.81
N ARG A 57 7.52 3.83 -4.48
CA ARG A 57 8.49 3.10 -5.32
C ARG A 57 7.92 2.76 -6.69
N LEU A 58 6.68 2.28 -6.73
CA LEU A 58 5.99 1.95 -7.97
C LEU A 58 5.84 3.16 -8.90
N HIS A 59 5.40 4.31 -8.37
CA HIS A 59 5.30 5.56 -9.14
C HIS A 59 6.66 6.09 -9.58
N GLY A 60 7.72 5.81 -8.80
CA GLY A 60 9.11 6.12 -9.15
C GLY A 60 9.75 5.14 -10.14
N GLY A 61 9.04 4.10 -10.59
CA GLY A 61 9.56 3.09 -11.51
C GLY A 61 10.38 1.97 -10.86
N ALA A 62 10.58 2.00 -9.54
CA ALA A 62 11.25 0.95 -8.79
C ALA A 62 10.29 -0.21 -8.47
N VAL A 63 9.84 -0.91 -9.53
CA VAL A 63 8.78 -1.92 -9.44
C VAL A 63 9.18 -3.10 -8.54
N ASP A 64 10.41 -3.62 -8.68
CA ASP A 64 10.88 -4.76 -7.90
C ASP A 64 10.97 -4.45 -6.39
N GLU A 65 11.39 -3.23 -6.05
CA GLU A 65 11.40 -2.76 -4.65
C GLU A 65 9.97 -2.70 -4.10
N ALA A 66 9.01 -2.21 -4.90
CA ALA A 66 7.60 -2.17 -4.49
C ALA A 66 7.04 -3.57 -4.22
N VAL A 67 7.32 -4.53 -5.10
CA VAL A 67 6.93 -5.94 -4.92
C VAL A 67 7.57 -6.53 -3.66
N GLY A 68 8.86 -6.28 -3.43
CA GLY A 68 9.57 -6.74 -2.24
C GLY A 68 8.96 -6.22 -0.94
N ILE A 69 8.63 -4.92 -0.89
CA ILE A 69 7.96 -4.30 0.26
C ILE A 69 6.60 -4.97 0.50
N LEU A 70 5.77 -5.11 -0.53
CA LEU A 70 4.41 -5.66 -0.40
C LEU A 70 4.40 -7.13 0.02
N ARG A 71 5.36 -7.93 -0.46
CA ARG A 71 5.53 -9.33 -0.03
C ARG A 71 5.96 -9.47 1.43
N ALA A 72 6.64 -8.47 1.98
CA ALA A 72 7.11 -8.47 3.37
C ALA A 72 6.04 -8.04 4.38
N LEU A 73 4.92 -7.45 3.92
CA LEU A 73 3.82 -7.05 4.80
C LEU A 73 3.05 -8.28 5.30
N PRO A 74 2.46 -8.22 6.50
CA PRO A 74 1.47 -9.19 6.93
C PRO A 74 0.38 -9.35 5.86
N PRO A 75 -0.02 -10.59 5.52
CA PRO A 75 -0.96 -10.81 4.43
C PRO A 75 -2.34 -10.27 4.79
N SER A 76 -2.82 -9.33 3.98
CA SER A 76 -4.19 -8.81 4.01
C SER A 76 -4.73 -8.69 2.58
N ASP A 77 -6.04 -8.53 2.44
CA ASP A 77 -6.64 -8.29 1.13
C ASP A 77 -6.12 -7.00 0.49
N ALA A 78 -5.90 -5.94 1.28
CA ALA A 78 -5.36 -4.68 0.78
C ALA A 78 -3.91 -4.84 0.28
N ALA A 79 -3.03 -5.41 1.11
CA ALA A 79 -1.64 -5.64 0.74
C ALA A 79 -1.53 -6.54 -0.50
N ARG A 80 -2.34 -7.60 -0.58
CA ARG A 80 -2.41 -8.48 -1.76
C ARG A 80 -2.95 -7.79 -3.00
N ALA A 81 -3.96 -6.95 -2.87
CA ALA A 81 -4.49 -6.20 -4.02
C ALA A 81 -3.42 -5.28 -4.62
N PHE A 82 -2.67 -4.56 -3.79
CA PHE A 82 -1.55 -3.74 -4.24
C PHE A 82 -0.35 -4.56 -4.73
N LEU A 83 -0.11 -5.75 -4.18
CA LEU A 83 0.89 -6.68 -4.71
C LEU A 83 0.54 -7.12 -6.12
N GLY A 84 -0.71 -7.51 -6.36
CA GLY A 84 -1.21 -7.86 -7.70
C GLY A 84 -1.04 -6.71 -8.70
N LEU A 85 -1.31 -5.46 -8.27
CA LEU A 85 -1.00 -4.27 -9.07
C LEU A 85 0.50 -4.16 -9.37
N ALA A 86 1.38 -4.26 -8.38
CA ALA A 86 2.81 -4.11 -8.58
C ALA A 86 3.39 -5.19 -9.49
N VAL A 87 3.00 -6.46 -9.29
CA VAL A 87 3.38 -7.60 -10.14
C VAL A 87 2.85 -7.44 -11.57
N SER A 88 1.67 -6.85 -11.76
CA SER A 88 1.18 -6.55 -13.12
C SER A 88 2.10 -5.60 -13.89
N ARG A 89 2.85 -4.75 -13.18
CA ARG A 89 3.80 -3.78 -13.76
C ARG A 89 5.18 -4.40 -14.03
N THR A 90 5.54 -5.53 -13.42
CA THR A 90 6.78 -6.27 -13.78
C THR A 90 6.62 -7.06 -15.08
N GLY A 91 5.37 -7.30 -15.50
CA GLY A 91 5.03 -8.08 -16.70
C GLY A 91 4.61 -9.52 -16.41
N ASP A 92 4.68 -9.98 -15.16
CA ASP A 92 4.15 -11.29 -14.76
C ASP A 92 2.63 -11.25 -14.59
N ARG A 93 1.92 -11.21 -15.72
CA ARG A 93 0.45 -11.13 -15.75
C ARG A 93 -0.21 -12.39 -15.15
N ALA A 94 0.47 -13.52 -15.15
CA ALA A 94 -0.07 -14.77 -14.62
C ALA A 94 -0.10 -14.73 -13.09
N GLU A 95 1.01 -14.37 -12.46
CA GLU A 95 1.07 -14.18 -11.00
C GLU A 95 0.10 -13.08 -10.55
N ALA A 96 0.10 -11.93 -11.24
CA ALA A 96 -0.83 -10.84 -10.93
C ALA A 96 -2.29 -11.31 -10.97
N ARG A 97 -2.68 -12.07 -12.00
CA ARG A 97 -4.05 -12.59 -12.14
C ARG A 97 -4.42 -13.54 -11.01
N ALA A 98 -3.51 -14.43 -10.61
CA ALA A 98 -3.74 -15.37 -9.51
C ALA A 98 -4.00 -14.60 -8.19
N ILE A 99 -3.12 -13.67 -7.85
CA ILE A 99 -3.24 -12.87 -6.62
C ILE A 99 -4.54 -12.06 -6.60
N LEU A 100 -4.86 -11.37 -7.70
CA LEU A 100 -6.06 -10.53 -7.78
C LEU A 100 -7.34 -11.37 -7.78
N ALA A 101 -7.34 -12.57 -8.37
CA ALA A 101 -8.48 -13.48 -8.34
C ALA A 101 -8.77 -13.98 -6.93
N GLU A 102 -7.73 -14.27 -6.13
CA GLU A 102 -7.89 -14.64 -4.72
C GLU A 102 -8.49 -13.49 -3.91
N VAL A 103 -7.99 -12.25 -4.08
CA VAL A 103 -8.51 -11.08 -3.37
C VAL A 103 -9.97 -10.78 -3.73
N ALA A 104 -10.33 -10.90 -5.02
CA ALA A 104 -11.71 -10.69 -5.46
C ALA A 104 -12.70 -11.70 -4.83
N GLN A 105 -12.21 -12.88 -4.43
CA GLN A 105 -12.99 -13.96 -3.82
C GLN A 105 -12.99 -13.91 -2.28
N SER A 106 -11.91 -13.47 -1.64
CA SER A 106 -11.73 -13.53 -0.19
C SER A 106 -12.66 -12.58 0.58
N ALA A 107 -12.97 -11.41 0.02
CA ALA A 107 -13.80 -10.41 0.69
C ALA A 107 -14.70 -9.63 -0.30
N PRO A 108 -15.74 -10.27 -0.87
CA PRO A 108 -16.62 -9.63 -1.85
C PRO A 108 -17.27 -8.35 -1.31
N GLY A 109 -17.34 -7.31 -2.14
CA GLY A 109 -17.93 -6.02 -1.78
C GLY A 109 -17.03 -5.10 -0.96
N THR A 110 -15.79 -5.49 -0.68
CA THR A 110 -14.80 -4.62 -0.04
C THR A 110 -14.01 -3.79 -1.07
N PRO A 111 -13.41 -2.65 -0.67
CA PRO A 111 -12.57 -1.87 -1.57
C PRO A 111 -11.40 -2.66 -2.20
N PRO A 112 -10.66 -3.52 -1.47
CA PRO A 112 -9.63 -4.37 -2.09
C PRO A 112 -10.19 -5.31 -3.16
N ALA A 113 -11.36 -5.92 -2.94
CA ALA A 113 -12.00 -6.79 -3.92
C ALA A 113 -12.44 -6.02 -5.17
N ALA A 114 -13.01 -4.82 -5.01
CA ALA A 114 -13.37 -3.95 -6.13
C ALA A 114 -12.12 -3.56 -6.95
N MET A 115 -11.04 -3.13 -6.29
CA MET A 115 -9.78 -2.84 -6.96
C MET A 115 -9.23 -4.06 -7.70
N ALA A 116 -9.31 -5.24 -7.09
CA ALA A 116 -8.84 -6.48 -7.71
C ALA A 116 -9.65 -6.84 -8.97
N GLN A 117 -10.98 -6.67 -8.94
CA GLN A 117 -11.85 -6.88 -10.09
C GLN A 117 -11.52 -5.92 -11.24
N ASP A 118 -11.34 -4.64 -10.95
CA ASP A 118 -10.97 -3.63 -11.95
C ASP A 118 -9.63 -3.97 -12.62
N LEU A 119 -8.64 -4.39 -11.82
CA LEU A 119 -7.32 -4.79 -12.32
C LEU A 119 -7.39 -6.09 -13.15
N LEU A 120 -8.19 -7.08 -12.74
CA LEU A 120 -8.40 -8.29 -13.51
C LEU A 120 -9.03 -8.00 -14.88
N ALA A 121 -9.99 -7.07 -14.94
CA ALA A 121 -10.61 -6.65 -16.18
C ALA A 121 -9.59 -5.96 -17.12
N ALA A 122 -8.67 -5.16 -16.57
CA ALA A 122 -7.59 -4.52 -17.35
C ALA A 122 -6.48 -5.50 -17.80
N LEU A 123 -6.40 -6.68 -17.17
CA LEU A 123 -5.43 -7.73 -17.51
C LEU A 123 -5.95 -8.74 -18.55
N ALA A 124 -7.24 -8.68 -18.93
CA ALA A 124 -7.81 -9.47 -20.03
C ALA A 124 -7.24 -9.05 -21.39
#